data_AF-A0A355ESZ5-F1
#
_entry.id   AF-A0A355ESZ5-F1
#
_cell.length_a   1.000
_cell.length_b   1.000
_cell.length_c   1.000
_cell.angle_alpha   90.00
_cell.angle_beta   90.00
_cell.angle_gamma   90.00
#
_symmetry.space_group_name_H-M   'P 1'
#
loop_
_entity.id
_entity.type
_entity.pdbx_description
1 polymer ?
#
loop_
_entity_poly.entity_id
_entity_poly.type
_entity_poly.pdbx_seq_one_letter_code
_entity_poly.pdbx_strand_id
1 'polypeptide(L)'
;AGAYVLRRGLFLPEELPALLGRETAEEGLRACDPVAAAAGVLGAPGDPWRDVHRLETALYMRNQLLRDSDWASMAWSVELRVPLVDAWLHHHLAAADFAPARSRGKAELVRQAAPELPAALFSRPKSGFYIPVLESLAPETARLRPGVRSRRLALRVLDEMGIWPAAR
;
A
#
# COMPACT_ATOMS: atom_id res chain seq x y z
N ALA A 1 -15.03 6.92 7.26
CA ALA A 1 -15.08 5.47 6.97
C ALA A 1 -15.29 5.17 5.49
N GLY A 2 -16.48 5.43 4.91
CA GLY A 2 -16.79 5.06 3.52
C GLY A 2 -15.82 5.59 2.46
N ALA A 3 -15.41 6.86 2.55
CA ALA A 3 -14.43 7.45 1.62
C ALA A 3 -13.07 6.72 1.63
N TYR A 4 -12.65 6.19 2.79
CA TYR A 4 -11.42 5.42 2.89
C TYR A 4 -11.56 4.05 2.20
N VAL A 5 -12.68 3.36 2.45
CA VAL A 5 -12.99 2.08 1.79
C VAL A 5 -13.07 2.26 0.28
N LEU A 6 -13.73 3.30 -0.21
CA LEU A 6 -13.78 3.63 -1.64
C LEU A 6 -12.38 3.89 -2.23
N ARG A 7 -11.50 4.53 -1.46
CA ARG A 7 -10.13 4.84 -1.91
C ARG A 7 -9.22 3.60 -1.93
N ARG A 8 -9.44 2.65 -1.02
CA ARG A 8 -8.57 1.48 -0.82
C ARG A 8 -9.11 0.20 -1.43
N GLY A 9 -10.42 0.09 -1.60
CA GLY A 9 -11.08 -1.04 -2.22
C GLY A 9 -10.68 -1.17 -3.69
N LEU A 10 -10.36 -2.39 -4.11
CA LEU A 10 -10.21 -2.71 -5.53
C LEU A 10 -11.56 -2.93 -6.20
N PHE A 11 -12.51 -3.47 -5.43
CA PHE A 11 -13.89 -3.73 -5.81
C PHE A 11 -14.82 -3.25 -4.69
N LEU A 12 -15.98 -2.75 -5.07
CA LEU A 12 -17.06 -2.38 -4.17
C LEU A 12 -17.79 -3.63 -3.67
N PRO A 13 -18.46 -3.58 -2.50
CA PRO A 13 -19.25 -4.70 -1.98
C PRO A 13 -20.23 -5.29 -3.00
N GLU A 14 -20.85 -4.45 -3.81
CA GLU A 14 -21.82 -4.84 -4.84
C GLU A 14 -21.18 -5.54 -6.04
N GLU A 15 -19.88 -5.40 -6.24
CA GLU A 15 -19.11 -6.06 -7.30
C GLU A 15 -18.61 -7.45 -6.87
N LEU A 16 -18.55 -7.73 -5.56
CA LEU A 16 -18.04 -8.99 -5.04
C LEU A 16 -18.83 -10.24 -5.48
N PRO A 17 -20.18 -10.22 -5.58
CA PRO A 17 -20.94 -11.39 -6.06
C PRO A 17 -20.51 -11.87 -7.46
N ALA A 18 -20.11 -10.95 -8.34
CA ALA A 18 -19.63 -11.30 -9.69
C ALA A 18 -18.24 -11.95 -9.67
N LEU A 19 -17.42 -11.65 -8.65
CA LEU A 19 -16.05 -12.16 -8.52
C LEU A 19 -15.97 -13.47 -7.72
N LEU A 20 -16.71 -13.54 -6.62
CA LEU A 20 -16.61 -14.62 -5.62
C LEU A 20 -17.79 -15.60 -5.67
N GLY A 21 -18.84 -15.28 -6.42
CA GLY A 21 -20.13 -15.95 -6.31
C GLY A 21 -21.01 -15.31 -5.23
N ARG A 22 -22.32 -15.31 -5.48
CA ARG A 22 -23.30 -14.59 -4.64
C ARG A 22 -23.30 -15.04 -3.19
N GLU A 23 -23.37 -16.34 -2.94
CA GLU A 23 -23.44 -16.92 -1.60
C GLU A 23 -22.22 -16.53 -0.76
N THR A 24 -21.02 -16.77 -1.30
CA THR A 24 -19.75 -16.44 -0.62
C THR A 24 -19.61 -14.94 -0.38
N ALA A 25 -20.00 -14.09 -1.33
CA ALA A 25 -19.95 -12.65 -1.15
C ALA A 25 -20.92 -12.17 -0.05
N GLU A 26 -22.17 -12.66 -0.05
CA GLU A 26 -23.17 -12.30 0.96
C GLU A 26 -22.78 -12.81 2.36
N GLU A 27 -22.21 -14.01 2.47
CA GLU A 27 -21.67 -14.52 3.72
C GLU A 27 -20.50 -13.67 4.23
N GLY A 28 -19.52 -13.39 3.36
CA GLY A 28 -18.35 -12.58 3.69
C GLY A 28 -18.73 -11.18 4.16
N LEU A 29 -19.66 -10.52 3.46
CA LEU A 29 -20.14 -9.17 3.83
C LEU A 29 -20.96 -9.16 5.11
N ARG A 30 -21.73 -10.23 5.41
CA ARG A 30 -22.39 -10.38 6.72
C ARG A 30 -21.38 -10.57 7.84
N ALA A 31 -20.33 -11.35 7.62
CA ALA A 31 -19.28 -11.58 8.60
C ALA A 31 -18.38 -10.35 8.79
N CYS A 32 -18.16 -9.57 7.73
CA CYS A 32 -17.28 -8.41 7.74
C CYS A 32 -17.81 -7.30 6.82
N ASP A 33 -18.48 -6.31 7.40
CA ASP A 33 -18.80 -5.06 6.72
C ASP A 33 -17.54 -4.16 6.72
N PRO A 34 -16.96 -3.86 5.54
CA PRO A 34 -15.72 -3.07 5.44
C PRO A 34 -15.91 -1.61 5.89
N VAL A 35 -17.10 -1.04 5.69
CA VAL A 35 -17.41 0.34 6.10
C VAL A 35 -17.59 0.39 7.61
N ALA A 36 -18.31 -0.58 8.20
CA ALA A 36 -18.44 -0.69 9.64
C ALA A 36 -17.09 -0.97 10.32
N ALA A 37 -16.25 -1.83 9.75
CA ALA A 37 -14.90 -2.09 10.25
C ALA A 37 -14.04 -0.82 10.23
N ALA A 38 -14.09 -0.04 9.15
CA ALA A 38 -13.42 1.25 9.07
C ALA A 38 -14.00 2.28 10.04
N ALA A 39 -15.32 2.28 10.24
CA ALA A 39 -15.96 3.12 11.25
C ALA A 39 -15.51 2.71 12.66
N GLY A 40 -15.39 1.42 12.98
CA GLY A 40 -14.93 0.98 14.31
C GLY A 40 -13.50 1.37 14.66
N VAL A 41 -12.63 1.53 13.65
CA VAL A 41 -11.27 2.09 13.84
C VAL A 41 -11.32 3.60 14.14
N LEU A 42 -12.30 4.30 13.56
CA LEU A 42 -12.53 5.71 13.79
C LEU A 42 -13.40 5.88 15.03
N GLY A 43 -12.80 6.29 16.14
CA GLY A 43 -13.57 6.65 17.34
C GLY A 43 -14.41 7.93 17.14
N ALA A 44 -14.48 8.77 18.18
CA ALA A 44 -15.06 10.10 18.04
C ALA A 44 -14.34 10.89 16.92
N PRO A 45 -15.07 11.70 16.13
CA PRO A 45 -14.48 12.50 15.05
C PRO A 45 -13.28 13.28 15.55
N GLY A 46 -12.14 13.06 14.93
CA GLY A 46 -10.86 13.61 15.36
C GLY A 46 -10.24 14.51 14.29
N ASP A 47 -8.94 14.70 14.46
CA ASP A 47 -8.10 15.34 13.47
C ASP A 47 -7.96 14.43 12.22
N PRO A 48 -8.34 14.91 11.01
CA PRO A 48 -8.35 14.09 9.80
C PRO A 48 -7.00 13.44 9.47
N TRP A 49 -5.89 14.10 9.81
CA TRP A 49 -4.56 13.55 9.58
C TRP A 49 -4.35 12.27 10.41
N ARG A 50 -4.69 12.31 11.71
CA ARG A 50 -4.61 11.14 12.61
C ARG A 50 -5.59 10.05 12.22
N ASP A 51 -6.80 10.41 11.80
CA ASP A 51 -7.82 9.45 11.40
C ASP A 51 -7.41 8.64 10.17
N VAL A 52 -6.80 9.28 9.17
CA VAL A 52 -6.21 8.56 8.03
C VAL A 52 -5.10 7.63 8.48
N HIS A 53 -4.18 8.08 9.35
CA HIS A 53 -3.09 7.22 9.85
C HIS A 53 -3.61 6.02 10.64
N ARG A 54 -4.66 6.17 11.44
CA ARG A 54 -5.31 5.06 12.16
C ARG A 54 -5.88 4.03 11.20
N LEU A 55 -6.62 4.48 10.19
CA LEU A 55 -7.20 3.59 9.17
C LEU A 55 -6.11 2.87 8.38
N GLU A 56 -5.09 3.59 7.94
CA GLU A 56 -3.96 3.03 7.19
C GLU A 56 -3.22 1.96 8.00
N THR A 57 -2.88 2.25 9.26
CA THR A 57 -2.19 1.29 10.13
C THR A 57 -3.06 0.08 10.47
N ALA A 58 -4.31 0.31 10.89
CA ALA A 58 -5.18 -0.76 11.40
C ALA A 58 -5.82 -1.62 10.31
N LEU A 59 -6.02 -1.09 9.10
CA LEU A 59 -6.68 -1.81 8.02
C LEU A 59 -5.70 -2.18 6.92
N TYR A 60 -5.03 -1.20 6.31
CA TYR A 60 -4.20 -1.48 5.14
C TYR A 60 -2.88 -2.16 5.53
N MET A 61 -2.15 -1.61 6.51
CA MET A 61 -0.89 -2.19 6.93
C MET A 61 -1.10 -3.54 7.60
N ARG A 62 -1.92 -3.61 8.65
CA ARG A 62 -2.14 -4.86 9.41
C ARG A 62 -2.72 -5.99 8.57
N ASN A 63 -3.78 -5.72 7.79
CA ASN A 63 -4.54 -6.80 7.15
C ASN A 63 -4.07 -7.10 5.72
N GLN A 64 -3.20 -6.28 5.14
CA GLN A 64 -2.75 -6.46 3.76
C GLN A 64 -1.24 -6.31 3.64
N LEU A 65 -0.70 -5.10 3.77
CA LEU A 65 0.73 -4.86 3.44
C LEU A 65 1.68 -5.74 4.27
N LEU A 66 1.52 -5.75 5.59
CA LEU A 66 2.40 -6.51 6.49
C LEU A 66 2.17 -8.01 6.37
N ARG A 67 0.90 -8.43 6.33
CA ARG A 67 0.52 -9.84 6.17
C ARG A 67 1.06 -10.42 4.86
N ASP A 68 0.84 -9.72 3.75
CA ASP A 68 1.24 -10.19 2.42
C ASP A 68 2.76 -10.18 2.28
N SER A 69 3.46 -9.21 2.89
CA SER A 69 4.93 -9.16 2.90
C SER A 69 5.54 -10.29 3.72
N ASP A 70 4.98 -10.59 4.89
CA ASP A 70 5.39 -11.72 5.74
C ASP A 70 5.18 -13.07 5.03
N TRP A 71 3.98 -13.27 4.46
CA TRP A 71 3.69 -14.46 3.66
C TRP A 71 4.68 -14.62 2.50
N ALA A 72 4.95 -13.55 1.75
CA ALA A 72 5.88 -13.59 0.63
C ALA A 72 7.33 -13.87 1.05
N SER A 73 7.81 -13.32 2.18
CA SER A 73 9.18 -13.58 2.64
C SER A 73 9.33 -14.97 3.22
N MET A 74 8.35 -15.43 4.01
CA MET A 74 8.36 -16.75 4.64
C MET A 74 8.19 -17.89 3.64
N ALA A 75 7.53 -17.67 2.50
CA ALA A 75 7.53 -18.61 1.38
C ALA A 75 8.96 -18.98 0.90
N TRP A 76 9.95 -18.15 1.20
CA TRP A 76 11.36 -18.37 0.91
C TRP A 76 12.22 -18.50 2.17
N SER A 77 11.61 -18.74 3.34
CA SER A 77 12.29 -18.83 4.65
C SER A 77 13.17 -17.61 4.97
N VAL A 78 12.77 -16.43 4.49
CA VAL A 78 13.44 -15.15 4.79
C VAL A 78 12.63 -14.38 5.82
N GLU A 79 13.27 -14.01 6.94
CA GLU A 79 12.67 -13.14 7.93
C GLU A 79 12.74 -11.67 7.47
N LEU A 80 11.59 -11.07 7.16
CA LEU A 80 11.48 -9.65 6.85
C LEU A 80 11.23 -8.83 8.13
N ARG A 81 12.12 -7.88 8.43
CA ARG A 81 11.96 -6.93 9.54
C ARG A 81 11.50 -5.57 9.01
N VAL A 82 10.60 -4.91 9.74
CA VAL A 82 10.02 -3.59 9.38
C VAL A 82 10.24 -2.54 10.49
N PRO A 83 11.47 -2.03 10.70
CA PRO A 83 11.80 -1.19 11.88
C PRO A 83 10.96 0.08 12.02
N LEU A 84 10.51 0.66 10.90
CA LEU A 84 9.71 1.89 10.90
C LEU A 84 8.24 1.69 11.29
N VAL A 85 7.80 0.44 11.49
CA VAL A 85 6.45 0.06 11.93
C VAL A 85 6.44 -0.41 13.40
N ASP A 86 7.55 -0.19 14.10
CA ASP A 86 7.69 -0.60 15.49
C ASP A 86 6.74 0.17 16.44
N ALA A 87 6.21 -0.54 17.44
CA ALA A 87 5.24 0.01 18.39
C ALA A 87 5.87 1.03 19.36
N TRP A 88 7.12 0.80 19.76
CA TRP A 88 7.85 1.73 20.62
C TRP A 88 8.13 3.03 19.86
N LEU A 89 8.60 2.95 18.61
CA LEU A 89 8.80 4.12 17.76
C LEU A 89 7.49 4.87 17.53
N HIS A 90 6.41 4.16 17.19
CA HIS A 90 5.10 4.77 16.99
C HIS A 90 4.61 5.51 18.24
N HIS A 91 4.77 4.92 19.43
CA HIS A 91 4.39 5.55 20.69
C HIS A 91 5.12 6.88 20.92
N HIS A 92 6.44 6.91 20.69
CA HIS A 92 7.25 8.12 20.87
C HIS A 92 6.92 9.19 19.82
N LEU A 93 6.70 8.79 18.56
CA LEU A 93 6.27 9.72 17.53
C LEU A 93 4.89 10.30 17.83
N ALA A 94 3.93 9.48 18.27
CA ALA A 94 2.59 9.93 18.62
C ALA A 94 2.61 10.93 19.80
N ALA A 95 3.46 10.72 20.81
CA ALA A 95 3.64 11.64 21.93
C ALA A 95 4.15 13.03 21.46
N ALA A 96 4.90 13.09 20.37
CA ALA A 96 5.37 14.32 19.73
C ALA A 96 4.45 14.84 18.60
N ASP A 97 3.21 14.35 18.51
CA ASP A 97 2.28 14.61 17.41
C ASP A 97 2.88 14.41 16.01
N PHE A 98 3.75 13.41 15.89
CA PHE A 98 4.49 13.07 14.68
C PHE A 98 5.31 14.24 14.11
N ALA A 99 5.67 15.22 14.93
CA ALA A 99 6.60 16.28 14.54
C ALA A 99 8.03 15.70 14.39
N PRO A 100 8.84 16.22 13.46
CA PRO A 100 8.52 17.25 12.46
C PRO A 100 7.84 16.69 11.19
N ALA A 101 7.62 15.37 11.07
CA ALA A 101 7.08 14.77 9.85
C ALA A 101 5.71 15.33 9.46
N ARG A 102 4.84 15.57 10.46
CA ARG A 102 3.52 16.17 10.27
C ARG A 102 3.58 17.66 9.90
N SER A 103 4.44 18.43 10.57
CA SER A 103 4.47 19.90 10.45
C SER A 103 5.38 20.42 9.34
N ARG A 104 6.51 19.75 9.09
CA ARG A 104 7.57 20.16 8.15
C ARG A 104 7.88 19.08 7.10
N GLY A 105 7.16 17.96 7.13
CA GLY A 105 7.27 16.87 6.17
C GLY A 105 8.29 15.80 6.56
N LYS A 106 8.11 14.59 6.02
CA LYS A 106 8.94 13.40 6.29
C LYS A 106 10.44 13.61 6.06
N ALA A 107 10.83 14.47 5.13
CA ALA A 107 12.23 14.74 4.82
C ALA A 107 12.94 15.44 5.99
N GLU A 108 12.22 16.28 6.74
CA GLU A 108 12.76 16.94 7.92
C GLU A 108 13.00 15.95 9.07
N LEU A 109 12.08 15.01 9.28
CA LEU A 109 12.27 13.95 10.26
C LEU A 109 13.54 13.15 9.95
N VAL A 110 13.73 12.76 8.68
CA VAL A 110 14.91 12.00 8.26
C VAL A 110 16.20 12.82 8.37
N ARG A 111 16.19 14.12 8.03
CA ARG A 111 17.38 14.99 8.21
C ARG A 111 17.82 15.09 9.68
N GLN A 112 16.86 15.14 10.60
CA GLN A 112 17.15 15.21 12.03
C GLN A 112 17.64 13.87 12.58
N ALA A 113 17.05 12.77 12.12
CA ALA A 113 17.38 11.42 12.59
C ALA A 113 18.68 10.87 11.98
N ALA A 114 19.03 11.27 10.75
CA ALA A 114 20.18 10.77 10.00
C ALA A 114 20.85 11.92 9.20
N PRO A 115 21.47 12.90 9.90
CA PRO A 115 22.09 14.07 9.28
C PRO A 115 23.29 13.74 8.38
N GLU A 116 23.88 12.56 8.53
CA GLU A 116 24.98 12.05 7.72
C GLU A 116 24.58 11.66 6.29
N LEU A 117 23.27 11.54 6.01
CA LEU A 117 22.79 11.15 4.69
C LEU A 117 23.08 12.22 3.63
N PRO A 118 23.50 11.83 2.41
CA PRO A 118 23.79 12.78 1.33
C PRO A 118 22.61 13.70 1.00
N ALA A 119 22.87 15.00 0.85
CA ALA A 119 21.85 16.01 0.55
C ALA A 119 21.01 15.67 -0.71
N ALA A 120 21.61 14.99 -1.69
CA ALA A 120 20.95 14.54 -2.91
C ALA A 120 19.78 13.56 -2.65
N LEU A 121 19.76 12.82 -1.54
CA LEU A 121 18.66 11.92 -1.20
C LEU A 121 17.37 12.67 -0.88
N PHE A 122 17.46 13.89 -0.35
CA PHE A 122 16.30 14.70 0.06
C PHE A 122 15.63 15.43 -1.10
N SER A 123 16.33 15.62 -2.23
CA SER A 123 15.80 16.19 -3.47
C SER A 123 15.43 15.13 -4.50
N ARG A 124 15.76 13.85 -4.24
CA ARG A 124 15.46 12.74 -5.15
C ARG A 124 13.94 12.58 -5.33
N PRO A 125 13.42 12.53 -6.57
CA PRO A 125 12.03 12.20 -6.82
C PRO A 125 11.65 10.86 -6.19
N LYS A 126 10.41 10.74 -5.70
CA LYS A 126 9.90 9.47 -5.17
C LYS A 126 9.89 8.44 -6.31
N SER A 127 10.69 7.39 -6.15
CA SER A 127 10.65 6.19 -6.98
C SER A 127 9.89 5.09 -6.23
N GLY A 128 9.07 4.32 -6.95
CA GLY A 128 8.53 3.07 -6.41
C GLY A 128 9.62 1.99 -6.37
N PHE A 129 9.31 0.89 -5.69
CA PHE A 129 10.03 -0.37 -5.88
C PHE A 129 9.43 -1.09 -7.08
N TYR A 130 10.27 -1.60 -7.98
CA TYR A 130 9.83 -2.40 -9.10
C TYR A 130 10.94 -3.36 -9.51
N ILE A 131 10.56 -4.50 -10.07
CA ILE A 131 11.50 -5.47 -10.64
C ILE A 131 11.61 -5.14 -12.13
N PRO A 132 12.83 -4.95 -12.69
CA PRO A 132 13.03 -4.49 -14.06
C PRO A 132 12.84 -5.60 -15.11
N VAL A 133 11.73 -6.35 -15.02
CA VAL A 133 11.47 -7.51 -15.87
C VAL A 133 11.36 -7.10 -17.35
N LEU A 134 10.64 -6.02 -17.65
CA LEU A 134 10.48 -5.59 -19.04
C LEU A 134 11.79 -5.11 -19.63
N GLU A 135 12.62 -4.39 -18.85
CA GLU A 135 13.93 -3.95 -19.30
C GLU A 135 14.88 -5.12 -19.53
N SER A 136 14.82 -6.16 -18.69
CA SER A 136 15.61 -7.37 -18.90
C SER A 136 15.23 -8.11 -20.19
N LEU A 137 13.94 -8.12 -20.55
CA LEU A 137 13.44 -8.74 -21.78
C LEU A 137 13.62 -7.86 -23.03
N ALA A 138 13.57 -6.54 -22.85
CA ALA A 138 13.55 -5.55 -23.92
C ALA A 138 14.33 -4.29 -23.47
N PRO A 139 15.67 -4.30 -23.54
CA PRO A 139 16.52 -3.25 -22.99
C PRO A 139 16.18 -1.83 -23.48
N GLU A 140 15.69 -1.68 -24.70
CA GLU A 140 15.26 -0.42 -25.29
C GLU A 140 14.07 0.24 -24.57
N THR A 141 13.39 -0.51 -23.70
CA THR A 141 12.30 -0.01 -22.85
C THR A 141 12.78 0.70 -21.59
N ALA A 142 14.07 0.61 -21.24
CA ALA A 142 14.64 1.26 -20.05
C ALA A 142 14.49 2.79 -20.03
N ARG A 143 14.38 3.42 -21.22
CA ARG A 143 14.11 4.86 -21.37
C ARG A 143 12.68 5.28 -21.04
N LEU A 144 11.75 4.33 -20.92
CA LEU A 144 10.35 4.61 -20.67
C LEU A 144 10.12 4.91 -19.19
N ARG A 145 9.11 5.74 -18.90
CA ARG A 145 8.67 6.01 -17.53
C ARG A 145 8.25 4.71 -16.82
N PRO A 146 8.54 4.54 -15.51
CA PRO A 146 8.21 3.32 -14.76
C PRO A 146 6.78 2.81 -14.97
N GLY A 147 5.76 3.67 -14.84
CA GLY A 147 4.36 3.27 -15.01
C GLY A 147 4.01 2.77 -16.42
N VAL A 148 4.69 3.29 -17.46
CA VAL A 148 4.52 2.82 -18.84
C VAL A 148 5.11 1.41 -18.99
N ARG A 149 6.27 1.17 -18.37
CA ARG A 149 6.91 -0.17 -18.37
C ARG A 149 6.03 -1.19 -17.66
N SER A 150 5.55 -0.87 -16.45
CA SER A 150 4.65 -1.75 -15.69
C SER A 150 3.38 -2.09 -16.46
N ARG A 151 2.74 -1.10 -17.11
CA ARG A 151 1.55 -1.34 -17.93
C ARG A 151 1.84 -2.25 -19.13
N ARG A 152 2.94 -2.02 -19.85
CA ARG A 152 3.33 -2.85 -21.00
C ARG A 152 3.63 -4.29 -20.59
N LEU A 153 4.32 -4.49 -19.47
CA LEU A 153 4.57 -5.81 -18.92
C LEU A 153 3.25 -6.50 -18.55
N ALA A 154 2.36 -5.81 -17.84
CA ALA A 154 1.06 -6.35 -17.45
C ALA A 154 0.24 -6.80 -18.66
N LEU A 155 0.18 -6.01 -19.74
CA LEU A 155 -0.53 -6.39 -20.95
C LEU A 155 0.07 -7.63 -21.63
N ARG A 156 1.40 -7.73 -21.69
CA ARG A 156 2.07 -8.95 -22.20
C ARG A 156 1.74 -10.17 -21.35
N VAL A 157 1.77 -10.04 -20.03
CA VAL A 157 1.42 -11.14 -19.11
C VAL A 157 -0.04 -11.57 -19.31
N LEU A 158 -0.98 -10.62 -19.40
CA LEU A 158 -2.39 -10.95 -19.59
C LEU A 158 -2.66 -11.62 -20.95
N ASP A 159 -1.94 -11.23 -22.00
CA ASP A 159 -1.99 -11.85 -23.32
C ASP A 159 -1.46 -13.30 -23.27
N GLU A 160 -0.26 -13.51 -22.71
CA GLU A 160 0.34 -14.83 -22.52
C GLU A 160 -0.51 -15.76 -21.63
N MET A 161 -1.20 -15.20 -20.65
CA MET A 161 -2.13 -15.96 -19.78
C MET A 161 -3.50 -16.22 -20.44
N GLY A 162 -3.76 -15.69 -21.64
CA GLY A 162 -5.05 -15.81 -22.32
C GLY A 162 -6.21 -15.11 -21.61
N ILE A 163 -5.91 -14.16 -20.70
CA ILE A 163 -6.89 -13.42 -19.91
C ILE A 163 -7.33 -12.14 -20.63
N TRP A 164 -6.43 -11.55 -21.42
CA TRP A 164 -6.76 -10.37 -22.22
C TRP A 164 -7.53 -10.79 -23.48
N PRO A 165 -8.66 -10.16 -23.83
CA PRO A 165 -9.29 -10.45 -25.10
C PRO A 165 -8.30 -10.03 -26.19
N ALA A 166 -7.83 -11.00 -26.98
CA ALA A 166 -7.16 -10.72 -28.23
C ALA A 166 -8.02 -9.69 -28.97
N ALA A 167 -7.44 -8.52 -29.23
CA ALA A 167 -8.12 -7.49 -30.02
C ALA A 167 -8.54 -8.15 -31.34
N ARG A 168 -9.85 -8.38 -31.50
CA ARG A 168 -10.47 -8.57 -32.80
C ARG A 168 -10.72 -7.21 -33.40
#